data_AF-A0A4Q3FBH4-F1
#
_entry.id   AF-A0A4Q3FBH4-F1
#
_cell.length_a   1.000
_cell.length_b   1.000
_cell.length_c   1.000
_cell.angle_alpha   90.00
_cell.angle_beta   90.00
_cell.angle_gamma   90.00
#
_symmetry.space_group_name_H-M   'P 1'
#
loop_
_entity.id
_entity.type
_entity.pdbx_description
1 polymer ?
#
loop_
_entity_poly.entity_id
_entity_poly.type
_entity_poly.pdbx_seq_one_letter_code
_entity_poly.pdbx_strand_id
1 'polypeptide(L)' 'MKTHLAYSQLRFPILLLLIFSGFNVFSQSVNPVINSIMQEETSNSQLEKLAQELCDGIGPRLVGTPQMKQANDW' A
#
# COMPACT_ATOMS: atom_id res chain seq x y z
N MET A 1 1.72 -4.97 61.04
CA MET A 1 0.63 -5.56 60.23
C MET A 1 0.09 -4.62 59.13
N LYS A 2 0.90 -3.72 58.54
CA LYS A 2 0.49 -2.85 57.42
C LYS A 2 1.27 -3.11 56.12
N THR A 3 2.44 -3.74 56.23
CA THR A 3 3.31 -4.07 55.11
C THR A 3 2.72 -5.17 54.21
N HIS A 4 2.18 -6.25 54.79
CA HIS A 4 1.53 -7.32 54.02
C HIS A 4 0.28 -6.86 53.25
N LEU A 5 -0.47 -5.90 53.79
CA LEU A 5 -1.62 -5.31 53.09
C LEU A 5 -1.17 -4.45 51.91
N ALA A 6 -0.09 -3.66 52.08
CA ALA A 6 0.46 -2.80 51.02
C ALA A 6 0.99 -3.60 49.81
N TYR A 7 1.67 -4.74 50.03
CA TYR A 7 2.13 -5.61 48.94
C TYR A 7 0.97 -6.26 48.17
N SER A 8 -0.17 -6.51 48.82
CA SER A 8 -1.38 -7.03 48.18
C SER A 8 -2.02 -6.00 47.24
N GLN A 9 -2.10 -4.73 47.70
CA GLN A 9 -2.66 -3.62 46.90
C GLN A 9 -1.77 -3.25 45.70
N LEU A 10 -0.44 -3.37 45.82
CA LEU A 10 0.51 -3.08 44.74
C LEU A 10 0.51 -4.14 43.63
N ARG A 11 -0.01 -5.35 43.90
CA ARG A 11 0.00 -6.49 42.98
C ARG A 11 -0.99 -6.36 41.83
N PHE A 12 -2.16 -5.77 42.10
CA PHE A 12 -3.23 -5.51 41.12
C PHE A 12 -2.85 -4.52 40.00
N PRO A 13 -2.27 -3.33 40.28
CA PRO A 13 -1.88 -2.39 39.23
C PRO A 13 -0.74 -2.92 38.36
N ILE A 14 0.17 -3.75 38.90
CA ILE A 14 1.25 -4.38 38.14
C ILE A 14 0.68 -5.37 37.11
N LEU A 15 -0.32 -6.17 37.50
CA LEU A 15 -1.00 -7.11 36.59
C LEU A 15 -1.72 -6.35 35.45
N LEU A 16 -2.40 -5.24 35.79
CA LEU A 16 -3.11 -4.40 34.82
C LEU A 16 -2.16 -3.77 33.79
N LEU A 17 -0.99 -3.31 34.23
CA LEU A 17 0.03 -2.69 33.39
C LEU A 17 0.70 -3.71 32.44
N LEU A 18 0.81 -4.97 32.88
CA LEU A 18 1.30 -6.09 32.06
C LEU A 18 0.33 -6.44 30.92
N ILE A 19 -0.98 -6.42 31.18
CA ILE A 19 -2.04 -6.71 30.19
C ILE A 19 -2.12 -5.58 29.15
N PHE A 20 -1.93 -4.32 29.57
CA PHE A 20 -1.96 -3.16 28.66
C PHE A 20 -0.77 -3.12 27.68
N SER A 21 0.36 -3.72 28.05
CA SER A 21 1.57 -3.74 27.21
C SER A 21 1.46 -4.66 25.99
N GLY A 22 0.49 -5.59 25.97
CA GLY A 22 0.31 -6.58 24.90
C GLY A 22 -0.44 -6.09 23.65
N PHE A 23 -1.00 -4.88 23.66
CA PHE A 23 -1.87 -4.39 22.57
C PHE A 23 -1.14 -3.81 21.35
N ASN A 24 0.19 -3.70 21.36
CA ASN A 24 0.96 -3.03 20.29
C ASN A 24 1.39 -3.95 19.12
N VAL A 25 0.74 -5.10 18.92
CA VAL A 25 1.14 -6.10 17.89
C VAL A 25 0.38 -5.90 16.57
N PHE A 26 0.21 -4.66 16.12
CA PHE A 26 -0.26 -4.36 14.76
C PHE A 26 0.89 -3.85 13.91
N SER A 27 1.74 -4.77 13.45
CA SER A 27 2.69 -4.52 12.37
C SER A 27 2.06 -4.92 11.04
N GLN A 28 1.22 -4.06 10.49
CA GLN A 28 0.82 -4.17 9.08
C GLN A 28 1.81 -3.36 8.26
N SER A 29 2.97 -3.94 7.95
CA SER A 29 3.87 -3.31 6.97
C SER A 29 3.33 -3.59 5.57
N VAL A 30 2.24 -2.92 5.19
CA VAL A 30 1.94 -2.79 3.77
C VAL A 30 3.13 -2.05 3.17
N ASN A 31 3.84 -2.69 2.25
CA ASN A 31 5.05 -2.13 1.70
C ASN A 31 4.69 -0.77 1.07
N PRO A 32 5.32 0.33 1.51
CA PRO A 32 4.99 1.67 1.01
C PRO A 32 5.11 1.76 -0.51
N VAL A 33 6.00 0.95 -1.12
CA VAL A 33 6.13 0.85 -2.58
C VAL A 33 4.85 0.28 -3.22
N ILE A 34 4.23 -0.73 -2.62
CA ILE A 34 2.97 -1.31 -3.14
C ILE A 34 1.84 -0.28 -3.06
N ASN A 35 1.75 0.47 -1.95
CA ASN A 35 0.77 1.54 -1.83
C ASN A 35 0.98 2.65 -2.86
N SER A 36 2.23 3.05 -3.11
CA SER A 36 2.53 4.03 -4.15
C SER A 36 2.16 3.53 -5.55
N ILE A 37 2.40 2.26 -5.87
CA ILE A 37 1.98 1.67 -7.15
C ILE A 37 0.45 1.69 -7.29
N MET A 38 -0.29 1.28 -6.25
CA MET A 38 -1.75 1.32 -6.26
C MET A 38 -2.28 2.76 -6.38
N GLN A 39 -1.67 3.72 -5.70
CA GLN A 39 -2.07 5.12 -5.79
C GLN A 39 -1.86 5.67 -7.21
N GLU A 40 -0.73 5.34 -7.84
CA GLU A 40 -0.42 5.75 -9.21
C GLU A 40 -1.41 5.17 -10.21
N GLU A 41 -1.69 3.87 -10.12
CA GLU A 41 -2.61 3.18 -11.03
C GLU A 41 -4.06 3.65 -10.88
N THR A 42 -4.48 4.00 -9.66
CA THR A 42 -5.87 4.41 -9.41
C THR A 42 -6.14 5.90 -9.61
N SER A 43 -5.17 6.76 -9.30
CA SER A 43 -5.40 8.21 -9.22
C SER A 43 -4.67 9.02 -10.29
N ASN A 44 -3.57 8.50 -10.83
CA ASN A 44 -2.76 9.18 -11.84
C ASN A 44 -2.63 8.36 -13.13
N SER A 45 -3.55 7.42 -13.36
CA SER A 45 -3.47 6.49 -14.49
C SER A 45 -3.43 7.23 -15.82
N GLN A 46 -2.38 6.95 -16.60
CA GLN A 46 -2.26 7.40 -18.00
C GLN A 46 -2.66 6.30 -18.99
N LEU A 47 -3.00 5.11 -18.50
CA LEU A 47 -3.17 3.91 -19.33
C LEU A 47 -4.23 4.12 -20.41
N GLU A 48 -5.41 4.61 -20.05
CA GLU A 48 -6.51 4.81 -21.01
C GLU A 48 -6.14 5.83 -22.09
N LYS A 49 -5.57 6.98 -21.69
CA LYS A 49 -5.17 8.02 -22.62
C LYS A 49 -4.12 7.51 -23.62
N LEU A 50 -3.07 6.87 -23.12
CA LEU A 50 -2.00 6.31 -23.96
C LEU A 50 -2.54 5.19 -24.84
N ALA A 51 -3.45 4.35 -24.31
CA ALA A 51 -4.09 3.30 -25.08
C ALA A 51 -4.96 3.88 -26.20
N GLN A 52 -5.70 4.96 -25.96
CA GLN A 52 -6.50 5.60 -27.01
C GLN A 52 -5.62 6.22 -28.11
N GLU A 53 -4.51 6.87 -27.74
CA GLU A 53 -3.55 7.42 -28.70
C GLU A 53 -2.91 6.31 -29.56
N LEU A 54 -2.46 5.23 -28.93
CA LEU A 54 -1.75 4.14 -29.60
C LEU A 54 -2.66 3.15 -30.33
N CYS A 55 -3.82 2.82 -29.76
CA CYS A 55 -4.73 1.81 -30.31
C CYS A 55 -5.73 2.42 -31.28
N ASP A 56 -6.39 3.52 -30.92
CA ASP A 56 -7.43 4.13 -31.76
C ASP A 56 -6.83 5.18 -32.69
N GLY A 57 -5.83 5.93 -32.22
CA GLY A 57 -5.16 6.96 -33.02
C GLY A 57 -4.30 6.39 -34.15
N ILE A 58 -3.43 5.43 -33.85
CA ILE A 58 -2.57 4.77 -34.86
C ILE A 58 -3.25 3.57 -35.52
N GLY A 59 -3.99 2.76 -34.75
CA GLY A 59 -4.67 1.59 -35.26
C GLY A 59 -3.77 0.34 -35.41
N PRO A 60 -4.18 -0.63 -36.25
CA PRO A 60 -3.45 -1.88 -36.43
C PRO A 60 -2.02 -1.68 -36.97
N ARG A 61 -1.03 -2.18 -36.22
CA ARG A 61 0.40 -2.07 -36.54
C ARG A 61 0.96 -3.39 -37.08
N LEU A 62 0.54 -3.73 -38.30
CA LEU A 62 1.07 -4.89 -39.01
C LEU A 62 2.52 -4.63 -39.46
N VAL A 63 3.33 -5.68 -39.53
CA VAL A 63 4.74 -5.56 -39.90
C VAL A 63 4.91 -4.98 -41.30
N GLY A 64 5.79 -3.97 -41.42
CA GLY A 64 6.10 -3.31 -42.69
C GLY A 64 5.12 -2.23 -43.15
N THR A 65 4.09 -1.90 -42.36
CA THR A 65 3.14 -0.83 -42.73
C THR A 65 3.56 0.55 -42.20
N PRO A 66 3.02 1.65 -42.76
CA PRO A 66 3.25 3.00 -42.23
C PRO A 66 2.82 3.13 -40.76
N GLN A 67 1.78 2.42 -40.32
CA GLN A 67 1.29 2.43 -38.93
C GLN A 67 2.30 1.84 -37.96
N MET A 68 3.05 0.80 -38.36
CA MET A 68 4.13 0.25 -37.54
C MET A 68 5.22 1.32 -37.30
N LYS A 69 5.56 2.10 -38.32
CA LYS A 69 6.52 3.20 -38.19
C LYS A 69 5.95 4.32 -37.31
N GLN A 70 4.70 4.71 -37.54
CA GLN A 70 4.04 5.74 -36.74
C GLN A 70 3.96 5.39 -35.26
N ALA A 71 3.70 4.13 -34.91
CA ALA A 71 3.72 3.66 -33.52
C ALA A 71 5.12 3.64 -32.90
N ASN A 72 6.16 3.52 -33.70
CA ASN A 72 7.56 3.61 -33.25
C ASN A 72 8.03 5.06 -33.08
N ASP A 73 7.46 5.98 -33.86
CA ASP A 73 7.84 7.40 -33.88
C ASP A 73 7.05 8.26 -32.86
N TRP A 74 5.94 7.73 -32.32
CA TRP A 74 5.20 8.31 -31.19
C TRP A 74 5.96 8.10 -29.88
#